data_AF-A0A3M1DQ76-F1
#
_entry.id   AF-A0A3M1DQ76-F1
#
_cell.length_a   1.000
_cell.length_b   1.000
_cell.length_c   1.000
_cell.angle_alpha   90.00
_cell.angle_beta   90.00
_cell.angle_gamma   90.00
#
_symmetry.space_group_name_H-M   'P 1'
#
loop_
_entity.id
_entity.type
_entity.pdbx_description
1 polymer ?
#
loop_
_entity_poly.entity_id
_entity_poly.type
_entity_poly.pdbx_seq_one_letter_code
_entity_poly.pdbx_strand_id
1 'polypeptide(L)'
;MGTTGAARERPLVLIDTCIWIYHFSGDARFGNKVSRLLRRIERGEWEGIVSEISLLEILVQPLRLGRQEVADTYELVLERFPHLEICGIGREETLSAAALRARYGLRTPDALILATGLNRGATLALTQDHQWRRIREIEVRTLDE
;
A
#
# COMPACT_ATOMS: atom_id res chain seq x y z
N MET A 1 -21.59 -20.01 -1.70
CA MET A 1 -20.74 -20.97 -0.97
C MET A 1 -19.62 -20.19 -0.34
N GLY A 2 -19.72 -19.93 0.97
CA GLY A 2 -18.73 -19.17 1.71
C GLY A 2 -17.45 -20.00 1.82
N THR A 3 -16.35 -19.47 1.30
CA THR A 3 -15.02 -19.98 1.62
C THR A 3 -14.72 -19.59 3.06
N THR A 4 -14.76 -20.56 3.95
CA THR A 4 -14.18 -20.47 5.28
C THR A 4 -12.70 -20.19 5.12
N GLY A 5 -12.31 -18.92 5.17
CA GLY A 5 -10.91 -18.52 5.14
C GLY A 5 -10.24 -19.07 6.41
N ALA A 6 -9.23 -19.91 6.24
CA ALA A 6 -8.32 -20.22 7.32
C ALA A 6 -7.81 -18.89 7.90
N ALA A 7 -7.83 -18.74 9.22
CA ALA A 7 -7.31 -17.54 9.86
C ALA A 7 -5.85 -17.38 9.42
N ARG A 8 -5.53 -16.27 8.74
CA ARG A 8 -4.15 -15.93 8.39
C ARG A 8 -3.34 -15.86 9.68
N GLU A 9 -2.19 -16.54 9.73
CA GLU A 9 -1.31 -16.53 10.90
C GLU A 9 -0.77 -15.12 11.20
N ARG A 10 -0.69 -14.27 10.17
CA ARG A 10 -0.15 -12.91 10.22
C ARG A 10 -1.14 -11.91 9.62
N PRO A 11 -1.28 -10.70 10.19
CA PRO A 11 -2.04 -9.62 9.58
C PRO A 11 -1.50 -9.28 8.19
N LEU A 12 -2.40 -9.13 7.22
CA LEU A 12 -2.08 -8.65 5.89
C LEU A 12 -2.42 -7.17 5.78
N VAL A 13 -1.41 -6.36 5.45
CA VAL A 13 -1.46 -4.91 5.52
C VAL A 13 -1.21 -4.30 4.15
N LEU A 14 -2.17 -3.53 3.65
CA LEU A 14 -2.01 -2.69 2.47
C LEU A 14 -1.19 -1.44 2.85
N ILE A 15 -0.13 -1.19 2.11
CA ILE A 15 0.75 -0.04 2.32
C ILE A 15 0.53 0.97 1.20
N ASP A 16 0.03 2.14 1.56
CA ASP A 16 -0.15 3.25 0.62
C ASP A 16 1.21 3.82 0.17
N THR A 17 1.20 4.46 -0.99
CA THR A 17 2.34 5.13 -1.62
C THR A 17 3.01 6.12 -0.68
N CYS A 18 2.23 6.90 0.07
CA CYS A 18 2.79 7.93 0.95
C CYS A 18 3.72 7.36 2.03
N ILE A 19 3.45 6.14 2.50
CA ILE A 19 4.29 5.46 3.51
C ILE A 19 5.68 5.20 2.94
N TRP A 20 5.76 4.67 1.72
CA TRP A 20 7.03 4.45 1.03
C TRP A 20 7.76 5.75 0.71
N ILE A 21 7.03 6.79 0.28
CA ILE A 21 7.62 8.11 0.04
C ILE A 21 8.27 8.67 1.32
N TYR A 22 7.59 8.59 2.47
CA TYR A 22 8.15 9.03 3.75
C TYR A 22 9.36 8.19 4.19
N HIS A 23 9.37 6.89 3.87
CA HIS A 23 10.52 6.03 4.13
C HIS A 23 11.74 6.48 3.32
N PHE A 24 11.57 6.63 1.99
CA PHE A 24 12.66 6.99 1.09
C PHE A 24 13.15 8.43 1.27
N SER A 25 12.26 9.37 1.59
CA SER A 25 12.63 10.76 1.81
C SER A 25 13.29 11.02 3.17
N GLY A 26 13.22 10.07 4.11
CA GLY A 26 13.66 10.27 5.48
C GLY A 26 12.84 11.36 6.18
N ASP A 27 11.52 11.38 5.96
CA ASP A 27 10.63 12.44 6.45
C ASP A 27 10.83 12.72 7.95
N ALA A 28 11.04 13.99 8.31
CA ALA A 28 11.39 14.39 9.67
C ALA A 28 10.25 14.12 10.69
N ARG A 29 8.99 14.17 10.24
CA ARG A 29 7.82 13.99 11.10
C ARG A 29 7.45 12.51 11.21
N PHE A 30 7.50 11.78 10.11
CA PHE A 30 6.93 10.44 10.02
C PHE A 30 7.95 9.32 9.80
N GLY A 31 9.17 9.61 9.36
CA GLY A 31 10.19 8.62 8.99
C GLY A 31 10.48 7.60 10.10
N ASN A 32 10.57 8.03 11.36
CA ASN A 32 10.75 7.13 12.50
C ASN A 32 9.55 6.19 12.74
N LYS A 33 8.32 6.69 12.55
CA LYS A 33 7.10 5.87 12.72
C LYS A 33 6.96 4.88 11.56
N VAL A 34 7.14 5.34 10.33
CA VAL A 34 7.15 4.51 9.13
C VAL A 34 8.19 3.40 9.25
N SER A 35 9.42 3.72 9.63
CA SER A 35 10.48 2.71 9.80
C SER A 35 10.13 1.67 10.85
N ARG A 36 9.41 2.04 11.93
CA ARG A 36 8.92 1.08 12.92
C ARG A 36 7.84 0.16 12.34
N LEU A 37 6.93 0.68 11.53
CA LEU A 37 5.86 -0.10 10.90
C LEU A 37 6.41 -1.07 9.85
N LEU A 38 7.29 -0.59 8.96
CA LEU A 38 7.94 -1.42 7.94
C LEU A 38 8.82 -2.53 8.57
N ARG A 39 9.48 -2.27 9.71
CA ARG A 39 10.22 -3.31 10.44
C ARG A 39 9.34 -4.47 10.93
N ARG A 40 8.04 -4.25 11.15
CA ARG A 40 7.12 -5.35 11.53
C ARG A 40 6.91 -6.29 10.36
N ILE A 41 6.83 -5.73 9.15
CA ILE A 41 6.75 -6.50 7.91
C ILE A 41 8.08 -7.21 7.67
N GLU A 42 9.20 -6.50 7.76
CA GLU A 42 10.54 -7.05 7.57
C GLU A 42 10.84 -8.25 8.49
N ARG A 43 10.34 -8.22 9.74
CA ARG A 43 10.48 -9.31 10.72
C ARG A 43 9.46 -10.43 10.56
N GLY A 44 8.51 -10.29 9.64
CA GLY A 44 7.42 -11.24 9.44
C GLY A 44 6.37 -11.22 10.55
N GLU A 45 6.27 -10.15 11.34
CA GLU A 45 5.13 -9.96 12.24
C GLU A 45 3.85 -9.69 11.43
N TRP A 46 4.00 -8.98 10.30
CA TRP A 46 2.96 -8.66 9.33
C TRP A 46 3.38 -9.12 7.93
N GLU A 47 2.40 -9.38 7.07
CA GLU A 47 2.60 -9.43 5.61
C GLU A 47 2.20 -8.07 5.02
N GLY A 48 3.01 -7.57 4.08
CA GLY A 48 2.77 -6.30 3.39
C GLY A 48 2.29 -6.52 1.96
N ILE A 49 1.40 -5.65 1.50
CA ILE A 49 1.05 -5.51 0.08
C ILE A 49 1.31 -4.08 -0.35
N VAL A 50 1.90 -3.93 -1.54
CA VAL A 50 1.95 -2.67 -2.28
C VAL A 50 1.34 -2.89 -3.67
N SER A 51 0.58 -1.93 -4.17
CA SER A 51 0.01 -2.00 -5.53
C SER A 51 1.04 -1.56 -6.56
N GLU A 52 0.98 -2.10 -7.78
CA GLU A 52 1.72 -1.53 -8.93
C GLU A 52 1.39 -0.05 -9.18
N ILE A 53 0.20 0.42 -8.77
CA ILE A 53 -0.13 1.85 -8.80
C ILE A 53 0.78 2.63 -7.85
N SER A 54 1.04 2.11 -6.65
CA SER A 54 1.96 2.74 -5.71
C SER A 54 3.40 2.71 -6.21
N LEU A 55 3.84 1.60 -6.83
CA LEU A 55 5.14 1.53 -7.50
C LEU A 55 5.24 2.64 -8.58
N LEU A 56 4.24 2.76 -9.46
CA LEU A 56 4.18 3.81 -10.47
C LEU A 56 4.34 5.21 -9.83
N GLU A 57 3.58 5.52 -8.79
CA GLU A 57 3.63 6.82 -8.12
C GLU A 57 5.00 7.10 -7.47
N ILE A 58 5.63 6.09 -6.87
CA ILE A 58 6.97 6.18 -6.27
C ILE A 58 8.03 6.52 -7.32
N LEU A 59 7.97 5.89 -8.50
CA LEU A 59 8.98 6.04 -9.55
C LEU A 59 8.83 7.36 -10.35
N VAL A 60 7.64 7.96 -10.41
CA VAL A 60 7.39 9.16 -11.21
C VAL A 60 8.33 10.32 -10.86
N GLN A 61 8.53 10.61 -9.57
CA GLN A 61 9.34 11.75 -9.15
C GLN A 61 10.83 11.61 -9.50
N PRO A 62 11.54 10.51 -9.18
CA PRO A 62 12.94 10.36 -9.58
C PRO A 62 13.12 10.34 -11.11
N LEU A 63 12.22 9.68 -11.85
CA LEU A 63 12.27 9.65 -13.31
C LEU A 63 12.10 11.06 -13.91
N ARG A 64 11.15 11.85 -13.39
CA ARG A 64 10.94 13.24 -13.82
C ARG A 64 12.18 14.13 -13.58
N LEU A 65 12.97 13.82 -12.56
CA LEU A 65 14.22 14.52 -12.24
C LEU A 65 15.43 13.98 -13.02
N GLY A 66 15.24 13.03 -13.94
CA GLY A 66 16.33 12.39 -14.68
C GLY A 66 17.23 11.50 -13.82
N ARG A 67 16.74 11.05 -12.65
CA ARG A 67 17.50 10.25 -11.68
C ARG A 67 17.12 8.77 -11.80
N GLN A 68 17.48 8.15 -12.92
CA GLN A 68 17.18 6.73 -13.18
C GLN A 68 17.70 5.81 -12.07
N GLU A 69 18.95 6.01 -11.63
CA GLU A 69 19.56 5.21 -10.56
C GLU A 69 18.75 5.23 -9.24
N VAL A 70 18.08 6.34 -8.94
CA VAL A 70 17.21 6.45 -7.75
C VAL A 70 15.90 5.69 -7.97
N ALA A 71 15.33 5.74 -9.17
CA ALA A 71 14.14 4.96 -9.52
C ALA A 71 14.43 3.45 -9.41
N ASP A 72 15.54 3.00 -10.01
CA ASP A 72 15.98 1.60 -9.96
C ASP A 72 16.22 1.15 -8.51
N THR A 73 16.80 2.02 -7.68
CA THR A 73 17.00 1.74 -6.25
C THR A 73 15.66 1.55 -5.51
N TYR A 74 14.67 2.40 -5.78
CA TYR A 74 13.35 2.29 -5.12
C TYR A 74 12.61 1.02 -5.55
N GLU A 75 12.64 0.69 -6.83
CA GLU A 75 12.07 -0.57 -7.36
C GLU A 75 12.74 -1.78 -6.68
N LEU A 76 14.08 -1.83 -6.67
CA LEU A 76 14.83 -2.92 -6.07
C LEU A 76 14.55 -3.09 -4.57
N VAL A 77 14.36 -1.98 -3.83
CA VAL A 77 14.00 -2.04 -2.41
C VAL A 77 12.63 -2.69 -2.23
N LEU A 78 11.63 -2.31 -3.03
CA LEU A 78 10.29 -2.88 -2.95
C LEU A 78 10.30 -4.36 -3.32
N GLU A 79 10.96 -4.74 -4.42
CA GLU A 79 11.03 -6.13 -4.88
C GLU A 79 11.71 -7.06 -3.87
N ARG A 80 12.70 -6.56 -3.13
CA ARG A 80 13.49 -7.35 -2.19
C ARG A 80 13.03 -7.22 -0.74
N PHE A 81 12.02 -6.40 -0.47
CA PHE A 81 11.57 -6.17 0.89
C PHE A 81 10.98 -7.46 1.49
N PRO A 82 11.51 -7.98 2.63
CA PRO A 82 11.02 -9.23 3.19
C PRO A 82 9.54 -9.15 3.55
N HIS A 83 8.78 -10.19 3.20
CA HIS A 83 7.35 -10.31 3.48
C HIS A 83 6.47 -9.22 2.84
N LEU A 84 6.95 -8.57 1.77
CA LEU A 84 6.17 -7.65 0.94
C LEU A 84 5.84 -8.31 -0.41
N GLU A 85 4.60 -8.15 -0.86
CA GLU A 85 4.17 -8.51 -2.22
C GLU A 85 3.83 -7.25 -3.01
N ILE A 86 4.37 -7.13 -4.23
CA ILE A 86 3.94 -6.15 -5.22
C ILE A 86 2.81 -6.79 -6.05
N CYS A 87 1.60 -6.26 -5.93
CA CYS A 87 0.43 -6.81 -6.61
C CYS A 87 0.04 -5.97 -7.84
N GLY A 88 -0.08 -6.65 -8.98
CA GLY A 88 -0.51 -6.03 -10.23
C GLY A 88 -1.99 -5.73 -10.32
N ILE A 89 -2.35 -4.92 -11.32
CA ILE A 89 -3.73 -4.50 -11.60
C ILE A 89 -4.31 -5.29 -12.77
N GLY A 90 -5.36 -6.07 -12.50
CA GLY A 90 -6.11 -6.82 -13.50
C GLY A 90 -7.59 -6.41 -13.57
N ARG A 91 -8.38 -7.27 -14.23
CA ARG A 91 -9.81 -7.05 -14.40
C ARG A 91 -10.55 -7.02 -13.07
N GLU A 92 -10.15 -7.84 -12.12
CA GLU A 92 -10.78 -7.93 -10.80
C GLU A 92 -10.56 -6.64 -10.00
N GLU A 93 -9.33 -6.15 -9.94
CA GLU A 93 -8.96 -4.88 -9.29
C GLU A 93 -9.70 -3.72 -9.93
N THR A 94 -9.81 -3.72 -11.26
CA THR A 94 -10.53 -2.68 -12.02
C THR A 94 -12.02 -2.63 -11.65
N LEU A 95 -12.69 -3.79 -11.57
CA LEU A 95 -14.10 -3.86 -11.21
C LEU A 95 -14.34 -3.46 -9.74
N SER A 96 -13.51 -3.98 -8.83
CA SER A 96 -13.55 -3.60 -7.40
C SER A 96 -13.30 -2.10 -7.21
N ALA A 97 -12.31 -1.53 -7.90
CA ALA A 97 -12.00 -0.11 -7.84
C ALA A 97 -13.16 0.75 -8.37
N ALA A 98 -13.82 0.34 -9.46
CA ALA A 98 -15.00 1.03 -9.97
C ALA A 98 -16.13 1.06 -8.93
N ALA A 99 -16.38 -0.05 -8.23
CA ALA A 99 -17.38 -0.11 -7.17
C ALA A 99 -17.01 0.78 -5.97
N LEU A 100 -15.75 0.74 -5.51
CA LEU A 100 -15.25 1.61 -4.43
C LEU A 100 -15.37 3.09 -4.81
N ARG A 101 -15.04 3.45 -6.05
CA ARG A 101 -15.23 4.82 -6.56
C ARG A 101 -16.68 5.23 -6.63
N ALA A 102 -17.60 4.37 -7.06
CA ALA A 102 -19.01 4.71 -7.10
C ALA A 102 -19.56 4.95 -5.69
N ARG A 103 -19.13 4.14 -4.72
CA ARG A 103 -19.58 4.20 -3.33
C ARG A 103 -18.99 5.38 -2.55
N TYR A 104 -17.71 5.65 -2.75
CA TYR A 104 -16.97 6.61 -1.94
C TYR A 104 -16.54 7.85 -2.75
N GLY A 105 -16.50 7.85 -4.07
CA GLY A 105 -15.97 8.99 -4.84
C GLY A 105 -14.46 9.16 -4.67
N LEU A 106 -13.74 8.05 -4.53
CA LEU A 106 -12.28 8.02 -4.48
C LEU A 106 -11.67 8.42 -5.82
N ARG A 107 -10.43 8.95 -5.81
CA ARG A 107 -9.66 9.10 -7.05
C ARG A 107 -9.24 7.72 -7.59
N THR A 108 -8.84 7.66 -8.85
CA THR A 108 -8.65 6.37 -9.54
C THR A 108 -7.48 5.61 -8.94
N PRO A 109 -6.32 6.25 -8.66
CA PRO A 109 -5.21 5.60 -8.00
C PRO A 109 -5.61 5.04 -6.63
N ASP A 110 -6.18 5.87 -5.75
CA ASP A 110 -6.62 5.46 -4.42
C ASP A 110 -7.55 4.24 -4.47
N ALA A 111 -8.54 4.26 -5.36
CA ALA A 111 -9.48 3.15 -5.52
C ALA A 111 -8.83 1.86 -6.01
N LEU A 112 -7.84 1.94 -6.91
CA LEU A 112 -7.09 0.79 -7.38
C LEU A 112 -6.18 0.23 -6.29
N ILE A 113 -5.50 1.08 -5.52
CA ILE A 113 -4.66 0.67 -4.39
C ILE A 113 -5.51 -0.07 -3.35
N LEU A 114 -6.66 0.52 -2.96
CA LEU A 114 -7.59 -0.10 -2.02
C LEU A 114 -8.20 -1.39 -2.54
N ALA A 115 -8.62 -1.43 -3.81
CA ALA A 115 -9.13 -2.63 -4.44
C ALA A 115 -8.09 -3.75 -4.45
N THR A 116 -6.82 -3.42 -4.73
CA THR A 116 -5.71 -4.37 -4.70
C THR A 116 -5.59 -5.02 -3.32
N GLY A 117 -5.53 -4.21 -2.25
CA GLY A 117 -5.43 -4.75 -0.89
C GLY A 117 -6.64 -5.59 -0.50
N LEU A 118 -7.86 -5.10 -0.77
CA LEU A 118 -9.10 -5.80 -0.45
C LEU A 118 -9.24 -7.14 -1.16
N ASN A 119 -8.94 -7.19 -2.46
CA ASN A 119 -9.02 -8.44 -3.24
C ASN A 119 -8.02 -9.49 -2.74
N ARG A 120 -6.86 -9.05 -2.23
CA ARG A 120 -5.85 -9.94 -1.61
C ARG A 120 -6.17 -10.34 -0.16
N GLY A 121 -7.22 -9.74 0.43
CA GLY A 121 -7.65 -10.01 1.79
C GLY A 121 -6.92 -9.19 2.86
N ALA A 122 -6.36 -8.03 2.50
CA ALA A 122 -5.79 -7.11 3.48
C ALA A 122 -6.90 -6.58 4.40
N THR A 123 -6.64 -6.59 5.70
CA THR A 123 -7.60 -6.14 6.72
C THR A 123 -7.24 -4.79 7.32
N LEU A 124 -6.02 -4.31 7.06
CA LEU A 124 -5.50 -3.03 7.52
C LEU A 124 -4.85 -2.29 6.35
N ALA A 125 -5.10 -0.99 6.22
CA ALA A 125 -4.39 -0.07 5.34
C ALA A 125 -3.60 0.96 6.17
N LEU A 126 -2.33 1.15 5.80
CA LEU A 126 -1.48 2.22 6.33
C LEU A 126 -1.42 3.35 5.30
N THR A 127 -1.83 4.55 5.70
CA THR A 127 -1.84 5.74 4.83
C THR A 127 -1.69 7.01 5.67
N GLN A 128 -1.55 8.16 5.03
CA GLN A 128 -1.78 9.48 5.65
C GLN A 128 -2.96 10.22 5.01
N ASP A 129 -3.70 9.57 4.10
CA ASP A 129 -4.95 10.10 3.56
C ASP A 129 -6.11 9.83 4.54
N HIS A 130 -6.46 10.85 5.31
CA HIS A 130 -7.59 10.79 6.24
C HIS A 130 -8.94 10.51 5.56
N GLN A 131 -9.08 10.76 4.26
CA GLN A 131 -10.31 10.45 3.54
C GLN A 131 -10.57 8.94 3.47
N TRP A 132 -9.55 8.09 3.62
CA TRP A 132 -9.71 6.65 3.61
C TRP A 132 -10.45 6.14 4.84
N ARG A 133 -10.46 6.87 5.97
CA ARG A 133 -11.16 6.47 7.20
C ARG A 133 -12.68 6.24 7.05
N ARG A 134 -13.29 6.72 5.97
CA ARG A 134 -14.73 6.49 5.68
C ARG A 134 -15.02 5.16 4.98
N ILE A 135 -13.98 4.47 4.50
CA ILE A 135 -14.06 3.16 3.86
C ILE A 135 -14.39 2.13 4.94
N ARG A 136 -15.32 1.22 4.65
CA ARG A 136 -15.84 0.29 5.68
C ARG A 136 -15.30 -1.13 5.52
N GLU A 137 -14.71 -1.41 4.37
CA GLU A 137 -14.23 -2.72 3.96
C GLU A 137 -12.86 -3.06 4.55
N ILE A 138 -12.11 -2.07 5.04
CA ILE A 138 -10.75 -2.23 5.58
C ILE A 138 -10.54 -1.31 6.80
N GLU A 139 -9.81 -1.76 7.81
CA GLU A 139 -9.33 -0.88 8.88
C GLU A 139 -8.31 0.10 8.28
N VAL A 140 -8.42 1.38 8.61
CA VAL A 140 -7.48 2.40 8.13
C VAL A 140 -6.78 3.00 9.33
N ARG A 141 -5.44 3.02 9.30
CA ARG A 141 -4.60 3.62 10.34
C ARG A 141 -3.69 4.68 9.74
N THR A 142 -3.68 5.85 10.37
CA THR A 142 -2.82 6.96 9.95
C THR A 142 -1.59 7.13 10.84
N LEU A 143 -0.60 7.87 10.35
CA LEU A 143 0.68 8.04 11.04
C LEU A 143 0.64 9.06 12.18
N ASP A 144 -0.43 9.83 12.32
CA ASP A 144 -0.64 10.79 13.40
C ASP A 144 -1.53 10.28 14.55
N GLU A 145 -1.99 9.03 14.48
CA GLU A 145 -2.70 8.30 15.56
C GLU A 145 -1.78 7.61 16.57
#